data_AF-A0AA48H154-F1
#
_entry.id   AF-A0AA48H154-F1
#
_cell.length_a   1.000
_cell.length_b   1.000
_cell.length_c   1.000
_cell.angle_alpha   90.00
_cell.angle_beta   90.00
_cell.angle_gamma   90.00
#
_symmetry.space_group_name_H-M   'P 1'
#
loop_
_entity.id
_entity.type
_entity.pdbx_description
1 polymer ?
#
loop_
_entity_poly.entity_id
_entity_poly.type
_entity_poly.pdbx_seq_one_letter_code
_entity_poly.pdbx_strand_id
1 'polypeptide(L)'
;MFDAMRAPLLLALAAASLILSGCIVKTAANVVTAPVRVGAKAVDLATTSQSEADEARGREIRRREERLGKLEREYREKQQQCDEGDRSACRDAEAIYAEIQEILPTIPAEPERG
;
A
#
# COMPACT_ATOMS: atom_id res chain seq x y z
N MET A 1 24.43 1.69 -69.81
CA MET A 1 23.26 1.15 -69.07
C MET A 1 23.57 0.85 -67.59
N PHE A 2 24.64 1.39 -66.99
CA PHE A 2 25.03 1.16 -65.58
C PHE A 2 24.76 2.36 -64.64
N ASP A 3 24.45 3.56 -65.17
CA ASP A 3 24.20 4.75 -64.36
C ASP A 3 22.77 4.86 -63.81
N ALA A 4 21.78 4.28 -64.49
CA ALA A 4 20.37 4.36 -64.08
C ALA A 4 20.07 3.57 -62.78
N MET A 5 20.93 2.64 -62.37
CA MET A 5 20.75 1.82 -61.18
C MET A 5 21.50 2.34 -59.93
N ARG A 6 22.48 3.25 -60.12
CA ARG A 6 23.24 3.86 -59.03
C ARG A 6 22.48 4.97 -58.33
N ALA A 7 21.70 5.76 -59.06
CA ALA A 7 20.89 6.84 -58.52
C ALA A 7 19.84 6.38 -57.48
N PRO A 8 19.01 5.34 -57.74
CA PRO A 8 18.05 4.87 -56.74
C PRO A 8 18.72 4.20 -55.53
N LEU A 9 19.89 3.57 -55.72
CA LEU A 9 20.66 2.95 -54.64
C LEU A 9 21.25 4.00 -53.67
N LEU A 10 21.79 5.10 -54.21
CA LEU A 10 22.31 6.20 -53.39
C LEU A 10 21.20 6.95 -52.65
N LEU A 11 20.04 7.13 -53.28
CA LEU A 11 18.86 7.72 -52.66
C LEU A 11 18.31 6.84 -51.51
N ALA A 12 18.27 5.52 -51.71
CA ALA A 12 17.88 4.56 -50.68
C ALA A 12 18.87 4.54 -49.50
N LEU A 13 20.17 4.66 -49.77
CA LEU A 13 21.21 4.73 -48.73
C LEU A 13 21.09 6.02 -47.91
N ALA A 14 20.83 7.15 -48.57
CA ALA A 14 20.59 8.43 -47.90
C ALA A 14 19.31 8.37 -47.03
N ALA A 15 18.21 7.84 -47.56
CA ALA A 15 16.98 7.66 -46.80
C ALA A 15 17.18 6.72 -45.59
N ALA A 16 17.92 5.62 -45.75
CA ALA A 16 18.28 4.71 -44.67
C ALA A 16 19.09 5.41 -43.57
N SER A 17 20.01 6.30 -43.92
CA SER A 17 20.80 7.07 -42.95
C SER A 17 19.96 8.06 -42.13
N LEU A 18 18.95 8.71 -42.74
CA LEU A 18 18.03 9.58 -42.02
C LEU A 18 17.10 8.80 -41.08
N ILE A 19 16.60 7.64 -41.52
CA ILE A 19 15.74 6.78 -40.67
C ILE A 19 16.53 6.23 -39.47
N LEU A 20 17.79 5.82 -39.68
CA LEU A 20 18.66 5.37 -38.59
C LEU A 20 18.99 6.50 -37.60
N SER A 21 19.19 7.74 -38.09
CA SER A 21 19.46 8.89 -37.23
C SER A 21 18.29 9.21 -36.29
N GLY A 22 17.04 8.98 -36.72
CA GLY A 22 15.84 9.17 -35.91
C GLY A 22 15.70 8.16 -34.76
N CYS A 23 16.19 6.93 -34.93
CA CYS A 23 16.22 5.92 -33.87
C CYS A 23 17.24 6.25 -32.77
N ILE A 24 18.41 6.81 -33.12
CA ILE A 24 19.47 7.10 -32.15
C ILE A 24 19.05 8.22 -31.19
N VAL A 25 18.36 9.25 -31.69
CA VAL A 25 17.89 10.38 -30.87
C VAL A 25 16.87 9.94 -29.82
N LYS A 26 15.92 9.06 -30.18
CA LYS A 26 14.90 8.56 -29.25
C LYS A 26 15.50 7.64 -28.17
N THR A 27 16.51 6.86 -28.55
CA THR A 27 17.20 5.96 -27.62
C THR A 27 18.10 6.73 -26.64
N ALA A 28 18.86 7.74 -27.12
CA ALA A 28 19.68 8.58 -26.25
C ALA A 28 18.83 9.43 -25.28
N ALA A 29 17.73 10.01 -25.75
CA ALA A 29 16.81 10.76 -24.89
C ALA A 29 16.15 9.86 -23.83
N ASN A 30 15.82 8.61 -24.16
CA ASN A 30 15.32 7.63 -23.20
C ASN A 30 16.40 7.18 -22.22
N VAL A 31 17.65 6.96 -22.64
CA VAL A 31 18.76 6.61 -21.72
C VAL A 31 19.03 7.71 -20.70
N VAL A 32 18.93 8.97 -21.09
CA VAL A 32 19.15 10.11 -20.18
C VAL A 32 17.95 10.34 -19.25
N THR A 33 16.72 10.12 -19.72
CA THR A 33 15.51 10.37 -18.92
C THR A 33 14.98 9.16 -18.14
N ALA A 34 15.38 7.94 -18.52
CA ALA A 34 15.04 6.70 -17.81
C ALA A 34 15.49 6.69 -16.34
N PRO A 35 16.75 7.02 -15.97
CA PRO A 35 17.17 6.95 -14.58
C PRO A 35 16.42 7.94 -13.67
N VAL A 36 16.12 9.15 -14.16
CA VAL A 36 15.35 10.15 -13.39
C VAL A 36 13.91 9.69 -13.18
N ARG A 37 13.25 9.13 -14.20
CA ARG A 37 11.87 8.63 -14.08
C ARG A 37 11.76 7.37 -13.23
N VAL A 38 12.75 6.48 -13.29
CA VAL A 38 12.78 5.26 -12.47
C VAL A 38 13.13 5.59 -11.02
N GLY A 39 14.09 6.49 -10.79
CA GLY A 39 14.45 6.97 -9.45
C GLY A 39 13.30 7.70 -8.75
N ALA A 40 12.60 8.61 -9.45
CA ALA A 40 11.46 9.32 -8.89
C ALA A 40 10.32 8.39 -8.47
N LYS A 41 9.97 7.38 -9.30
CA LYS A 41 8.95 6.39 -8.94
C LYS A 41 9.36 5.47 -7.79
N ALA A 42 10.66 5.20 -7.63
CA ALA A 42 11.16 4.39 -6.52
C ALA A 42 11.13 5.16 -5.19
N VAL A 43 11.39 6.47 -5.21
CA VAL A 43 11.39 7.33 -4.01
C VAL A 43 9.97 7.48 -3.43
N ASP A 44 8.95 7.62 -4.28
CA ASP A 44 7.55 7.74 -3.84
C ASP A 44 6.98 6.44 -3.23
N LEU A 45 7.46 5.27 -3.66
CA LEU A 45 7.10 3.98 -3.06
C LEU A 45 7.92 3.66 -1.79
N ALA A 46 9.12 4.21 -1.68
CA ALA A 46 10.02 4.00 -0.55
C ALA A 46 9.80 5.01 0.59
N THR A 47 9.07 6.11 0.35
CA THR A 47 8.90 7.20 1.32
C THR A 47 7.43 7.48 1.56
N THR A 48 6.73 6.59 2.28
CA THR A 48 5.53 7.05 2.99
C THR A 48 5.99 8.13 3.96
N SER A 49 5.38 9.31 3.92
CA SER A 49 5.73 10.36 4.88
C SER A 49 5.47 9.85 6.29
N GLN A 50 6.34 10.16 7.25
CA GLN A 50 6.14 9.81 8.68
C GLN A 50 4.74 10.23 9.15
N SER A 51 4.26 11.39 8.69
CA SER A 51 2.91 11.88 9.00
C SER A 51 1.79 10.96 8.49
N GLU A 52 1.95 10.36 7.32
CA GLU A 52 0.97 9.41 6.77
C GLU A 52 0.99 8.08 7.53
N ALA A 53 2.18 7.60 7.91
CA ALA A 53 2.34 6.41 8.75
C ALA A 53 1.74 6.61 10.15
N ASP A 54 1.97 7.77 10.76
CA ASP A 54 1.40 8.14 12.06
C ASP A 54 -0.12 8.27 12.01
N GLU A 55 -0.66 8.86 10.94
CA GLU A 55 -2.11 8.93 10.74
C GLU A 55 -2.71 7.53 10.56
N ALA A 56 -2.05 6.66 9.78
CA ALA A 56 -2.48 5.28 9.60
C ALA A 56 -2.49 4.51 10.92
N ARG A 57 -1.40 4.62 11.70
CA ARG A 57 -1.30 4.04 13.04
C ARG A 57 -2.39 4.55 13.97
N GLY A 58 -2.66 5.85 13.98
CA GLY A 58 -3.73 6.45 14.78
C GLY A 58 -5.12 5.95 14.39
N ARG A 59 -5.40 5.78 13.10
CA ARG A 59 -6.65 5.17 12.61
C ARG A 59 -6.78 3.71 13.05
N GLU A 60 -5.69 2.95 13.02
CA GLU A 60 -5.70 1.55 13.44
C GLU A 60 -5.98 1.42 14.95
N ILE A 61 -5.33 2.24 15.78
CA ILE A 61 -5.57 2.25 17.23
C ILE A 61 -7.04 2.56 17.54
N ARG A 62 -7.63 3.60 16.93
CA ARG A 62 -9.06 3.93 17.12
C ARG A 62 -9.98 2.76 16.74
N ARG A 63 -9.69 2.04 15.66
CA ARG A 63 -10.47 0.84 15.27
C ARG A 63 -10.38 -0.28 16.30
N ARG A 64 -9.20 -0.49 16.90
CA ARG A 64 -9.01 -1.49 17.96
C ARG A 64 -9.76 -1.10 19.22
N GLU A 65 -9.70 0.16 19.64
CA GLU A 65 -10.46 0.71 20.77
C GLU A 65 -11.98 0.58 20.55
N GLU A 66 -12.48 0.93 19.37
CA GLU A 66 -13.89 0.77 19.01
C GLU A 66 -14.33 -0.70 19.05
N ARG A 67 -13.48 -1.62 18.57
CA ARG A 67 -13.75 -3.07 18.65
C ARG A 67 -13.77 -3.54 20.09
N LEU A 68 -12.78 -3.16 20.91
CA LEU A 68 -12.75 -3.49 22.33
C LEU A 68 -14.03 -3.02 23.03
N GLY A 69 -14.43 -1.76 22.82
CA GLY A 69 -15.64 -1.23 23.43
C GLY A 69 -16.93 -1.95 22.99
N LYS A 70 -16.98 -2.49 21.76
CA LYS A 70 -18.10 -3.35 21.31
C LYS A 70 -18.11 -4.68 22.04
N LEU A 71 -16.97 -5.36 22.10
CA LEU A 71 -16.84 -6.65 22.78
C LEU A 71 -17.15 -6.53 24.26
N GLU A 72 -16.70 -5.47 24.93
CA GLU A 72 -17.03 -5.25 26.34
C GLU A 72 -18.53 -5.08 26.58
N ARG A 73 -19.25 -4.40 25.68
CA ARG A 73 -20.71 -4.27 25.80
C ARG A 73 -21.39 -5.60 25.59
N GLU A 74 -20.97 -6.36 24.58
CA GLU A 74 -21.52 -7.68 24.29
C GLU A 74 -21.23 -8.69 25.41
N TYR A 75 -20.02 -8.66 25.96
CA TYR A 75 -19.64 -9.45 27.13
C TYR A 75 -20.56 -9.17 28.31
N ARG A 76 -20.81 -7.89 28.65
CA ARG A 76 -21.72 -7.53 29.75
C ARG A 76 -23.14 -8.04 29.51
N GLU A 77 -23.64 -7.94 28.28
CA GLU A 77 -24.96 -8.44 27.91
C GLU A 77 -25.05 -9.97 28.07
N LYS A 78 -24.04 -10.70 27.55
CA LYS A 78 -23.97 -12.16 27.67
C LYS A 78 -23.75 -12.63 29.10
N GLN A 79 -22.98 -11.88 29.87
CA GLN A 79 -22.79 -12.15 31.29
C GLN A 79 -24.11 -11.99 32.06
N GLN A 80 -24.88 -10.95 31.78
CA GLN A 80 -26.20 -10.78 32.39
C GLN A 80 -27.14 -11.95 32.04
N GLN A 81 -27.20 -12.36 30.78
CA GLN A 81 -28.01 -13.50 30.33
C GLN A 81 -27.54 -14.82 30.99
N CYS A 82 -26.23 -14.98 31.17
CA CYS A 82 -25.64 -16.11 31.90
C CYS A 82 -26.09 -16.13 33.36
N ASP A 83 -26.05 -14.98 34.04
CA ASP A 83 -26.48 -14.82 35.43
C ASP A 83 -27.99 -15.10 35.60
N GLU A 84 -28.78 -14.82 34.55
CA GLU A 84 -30.21 -15.16 34.46
C GLU A 84 -30.48 -16.65 34.16
N GLY A 85 -29.43 -17.44 33.89
CA GLY A 85 -29.48 -18.90 33.73
C GLY A 85 -29.31 -19.42 32.30
N ASP A 86 -29.03 -18.56 31.32
CA ASP A 86 -28.76 -18.98 29.94
C ASP A 86 -27.35 -19.59 29.80
N ARG A 87 -27.29 -20.93 29.73
CA ARG A 87 -26.03 -21.68 29.58
C ARG A 87 -25.30 -21.42 28.26
N SER A 88 -26.01 -21.06 27.19
CA SER A 88 -25.36 -20.64 25.94
C SER A 88 -24.68 -19.31 26.13
N ALA A 89 -25.37 -18.34 26.74
CA ALA A 89 -24.82 -17.02 26.98
C ALA A 89 -23.58 -17.06 27.87
N CYS A 90 -23.50 -17.99 28.84
CA CYS A 90 -22.27 -18.21 29.62
C CYS A 90 -21.07 -18.58 28.73
N ARG A 91 -21.26 -19.51 27.78
CA ARG A 91 -20.20 -19.92 26.84
C ARG A 91 -19.82 -18.79 25.89
N ASP A 92 -20.80 -18.03 25.43
CA ASP A 92 -20.57 -16.87 24.58
C ASP A 92 -19.78 -15.79 25.33
N ALA A 93 -20.12 -15.51 26.59
CA ALA A 93 -19.40 -14.56 27.44
C ALA A 93 -17.94 -14.97 27.63
N GLU A 94 -17.66 -16.25 27.89
CA GLU A 94 -16.29 -16.77 27.98
C GLU A 94 -15.51 -16.57 26.66
N ALA A 95 -16.13 -16.85 25.52
CA ALA A 95 -15.51 -16.68 24.20
C ALA A 95 -15.20 -15.20 23.91
N ILE A 96 -16.15 -14.30 24.18
CA ILE A 96 -15.96 -12.86 24.00
C ILE A 96 -14.88 -12.34 24.94
N TYR A 97 -14.84 -12.82 26.18
CA TYR A 97 -13.80 -12.43 27.13
C TYR A 97 -12.40 -12.86 26.66
N ALA A 98 -12.26 -14.05 26.07
CA ALA A 98 -11.01 -14.48 25.47
C ALA A 98 -10.57 -13.53 24.33
N GLU A 99 -11.50 -13.12 23.46
CA GLU A 99 -11.23 -12.15 22.40
C GLU A 99 -10.81 -10.77 22.93
N ILE A 100 -11.44 -10.31 24.03
CA ILE A 100 -11.03 -9.09 24.74
C ILE A 100 -9.58 -9.19 25.21
N GLN A 101 -9.20 -10.33 25.81
CA GLN A 101 -7.83 -10.55 26.31
C GLN A 101 -6.77 -10.59 25.21
N GLU A 102 -7.14 -10.98 23.99
CA GLU A 102 -6.24 -10.90 22.84
C GLU A 102 -6.04 -9.46 22.34
N ILE A 103 -7.07 -8.61 22.44
CA ILE A 103 -7.03 -7.23 21.94
C ILE A 103 -6.37 -6.28 22.93
N LEU A 104 -6.61 -6.43 24.23
CA LEU A 104 -6.14 -5.51 25.28
C LEU A 104 -4.64 -5.17 25.17
N PRO A 105 -3.71 -6.13 24.96
CA PRO A 105 -2.28 -5.84 24.84
C PRO A 105 -1.91 -5.01 23.59
N THR A 106 -2.81 -4.94 22.60
CA THR A 106 -2.57 -4.25 21.32
C THR A 106 -2.98 -2.78 21.33
N ILE A 107 -3.65 -2.34 22.41
CA ILE A 107 -4.10 -0.96 22.61
C ILE A 107 -3.11 -0.25 23.56
N PRO A 108 -2.57 0.92 23.19
CA PRO A 108 -1.66 1.65 24.04
C PRO A 108 -2.34 2.08 25.35
N ALA A 109 -1.66 1.91 26.49
CA ALA A 109 -2.12 2.47 27.76
C ALA A 109 -1.97 4.00 27.78
N GLU A 110 -2.95 4.70 28.35
CA GLU A 110 -2.76 6.12 28.66
C GLU A 110 -1.63 6.27 29.70
N PRO A 111 -0.70 7.22 29.51
CA PRO A 111 0.29 7.51 30.53
C PRO A 111 -0.38 8.07 31.78
N GLU A 112 0.00 7.54 32.95
CA GLU A 112 -0.36 8.10 34.26
C GLU A 112 -0.06 9.60 34.27
N ARG A 113 -1.10 10.44 34.41
CA ARG A 113 -0.92 11.88 34.52
C ARG A 113 -0.39 12.18 35.92
N GLY A 114 0.93 12.30 36.03
CA GLY A 114 1.64 12.74 37.24
C GLY A 114 1.32 14.17 37.63
#